data_AF-Q99QG9-F1
#
_entry.id   AF-Q99QG9-F1
#
_cell.length_a   1.000
_cell.length_b   1.000
_cell.length_c   1.000
_cell.angle_alpha   90.00
_cell.angle_beta   90.00
_cell.angle_gamma   90.00
#
_symmetry.space_group_name_H-M   'P 1'
#
loop_
_entity.id
_entity.type
_entity.pdbx_description
1 polymer ?
#
loop_
_entity_poly.entity_id
_entity_poly.type
_entity_poly.pdbx_seq_one_letter_code
_entity_poly.pdbx_strand_id
1 'polypeptide(L)'
;MQRSTATLKRDVANKLLRQIAAELGLDEQAVILNCMGIRAAESPARSKKQRLAIDMRTSANSRMVLTWHPIFEVTDREVWQEIATHGLEYHPVYDALIPRLSCVFCVLAPFDVLVRAARLCWALGLPLPARYRDLEAKIGHRFKQSHSLAQVYAEAERLEREEGPLVWNRGDAVRQHLGAGAADDYLARVALAA
;
A
#
# COMPACT_ATOMS: atom_id res chain seq x y z
N MET A 1 3.80 15.31 23.07
CA MET A 1 2.69 14.68 22.32
C MET A 1 3.27 13.84 21.19
N GLN A 2 3.40 12.53 21.37
CA GLN A 2 3.99 11.65 20.35
C GLN A 2 3.01 11.48 19.19
N ARG A 3 3.23 12.19 18.08
CA ARG A 3 2.45 12.05 16.85
C ARG A 3 2.84 10.75 16.16
N SER A 4 2.26 9.63 16.59
CA SER A 4 2.37 8.37 15.85
C SER A 4 1.58 8.47 14.55
N THR A 5 2.02 7.75 13.51
CA THR A 5 1.26 7.59 12.24
C THR A 5 -0.17 7.09 12.46
N ALA A 6 -0.45 6.43 13.59
CA ALA A 6 -1.80 6.08 14.00
C ALA A 6 -2.74 7.29 14.14
N THR A 7 -2.26 8.39 14.73
CA THR A 7 -3.06 9.61 14.94
C THR A 7 -3.40 10.31 13.63
N LEU A 8 -2.54 10.17 12.62
CA LEU A 8 -2.73 10.76 11.29
C LEU A 8 -3.56 9.87 10.35
N LYS A 9 -3.89 8.65 10.75
CA LYS A 9 -4.62 7.68 9.91
C LYS A 9 -5.88 7.19 10.60
N ARG A 10 -5.73 6.43 11.69
CA ARG A 10 -6.84 5.78 12.40
C ARG A 10 -7.76 6.79 13.05
N ASP A 11 -7.19 7.77 13.77
CA ASP A 11 -8.03 8.74 14.49
C ASP A 11 -8.77 9.68 13.52
N VAL A 12 -8.22 9.91 12.33
CA VAL A 12 -8.89 10.66 11.25
C VAL A 12 -10.08 9.86 10.71
N ALA A 13 -9.91 8.57 10.41
CA ALA A 13 -11.00 7.71 9.98
C ALA A 13 -12.12 7.63 11.03
N ASN A 14 -11.78 7.54 12.32
CA ASN A 14 -12.76 7.49 13.39
C ASN A 14 -13.61 8.76 13.50
N LYS A 15 -13.08 9.92 13.12
CA LYS A 15 -13.86 11.17 13.05
C LYS A 15 -14.91 11.08 11.94
N LEU A 16 -14.55 10.56 10.78
CA LEU A 16 -15.49 10.37 9.67
C LEU A 16 -16.62 9.41 10.06
N LEU A 17 -16.32 8.28 10.70
CA LEU A 17 -17.35 7.33 11.15
C LEU A 17 -18.33 7.96 12.16
N ARG A 18 -17.85 8.88 13.01
CA ARG A 18 -18.70 9.65 13.93
C ARG A 18 -19.59 10.64 13.18
N GLN A 19 -19.04 11.32 12.19
CA GLN A 19 -19.76 12.26 11.35
C GLN A 19 -20.86 11.55 10.56
N ILE A 20 -20.55 10.43 9.91
CA ILE A 20 -21.54 9.60 9.19
C ILE A 20 -22.69 9.21 10.13
N ALA A 21 -22.39 8.68 11.32
CA ALA A 21 -23.43 8.29 12.28
C ALA A 21 -24.34 9.47 12.68
N ALA A 22 -23.78 10.67 12.85
CA ALA A 22 -24.54 11.87 13.20
C ALA A 22 -25.40 12.37 12.02
N GLU A 23 -24.86 12.36 10.81
CA GLU A 23 -25.54 12.83 9.59
C GLU A 23 -26.70 11.91 9.18
N LEU A 24 -26.63 10.62 9.50
CA LEU A 24 -27.76 9.70 9.30
C LEU A 24 -28.98 10.06 10.15
N GLY A 25 -28.82 10.81 11.25
CA GLY A 25 -29.93 11.35 12.05
C GLY A 25 -30.88 10.29 12.62
N LEU A 26 -30.40 9.07 12.85
CA LEU A 26 -31.23 7.95 13.29
C LEU A 26 -31.59 8.09 14.77
N ASP A 27 -32.85 7.78 15.10
CA ASP A 27 -33.32 7.62 16.48
C ASP A 27 -32.80 6.31 17.12
N GLU A 28 -32.45 5.34 16.27
CA GLU A 28 -31.84 4.07 16.65
C GLU A 28 -30.32 4.06 16.48
N GLN A 29 -29.66 3.01 16.97
CA GLN A 29 -28.22 2.86 16.84
C GLN A 29 -27.81 2.65 15.38
N ALA A 30 -26.96 3.53 14.84
CA ALA A 30 -26.41 3.37 13.48
C ALA A 30 -25.48 2.15 13.40
N VAL A 31 -25.64 1.30 12.39
CA VAL A 31 -24.72 0.19 12.13
C VAL A 31 -23.81 0.56 10.96
N ILE A 32 -22.51 0.65 11.22
CA ILE A 32 -21.51 1.03 10.21
C ILE A 32 -20.58 -0.15 9.97
N LEU A 33 -20.54 -0.62 8.72
CA LEU A 33 -19.60 -1.64 8.26
C LEU A 33 -18.37 -0.98 7.63
N ASN A 34 -17.24 -0.99 8.33
CA ASN A 34 -15.95 -0.52 7.85
C ASN A 34 -15.20 -1.66 7.14
N CYS A 35 -15.23 -1.64 5.81
CA CYS A 35 -14.57 -2.63 4.96
C CYS A 35 -13.08 -2.31 4.79
N MET A 36 -12.21 -3.27 5.12
CA MET A 36 -10.76 -3.11 5.08
C MET A 36 -10.14 -4.23 4.24
N GLY A 37 -9.41 -3.87 3.18
CA GLY A 37 -8.73 -4.82 2.27
C GLY A 37 -7.49 -5.49 2.86
N ILE A 38 -7.56 -6.01 4.09
CA ILE A 38 -6.47 -6.73 4.74
C ILE A 38 -6.58 -8.21 4.43
N ARG A 39 -5.47 -8.83 4.04
CA ARG A 39 -5.32 -10.28 3.86
C ARG A 39 -4.46 -10.87 4.99
N ALA A 40 -4.81 -12.07 5.44
CA ALA A 40 -4.09 -12.82 6.47
C ALA A 40 -2.63 -13.09 6.06
N ALA A 41 -2.42 -13.40 4.78
CA ALA A 41 -1.13 -13.73 4.19
C ALA A 41 -0.12 -12.56 4.20
N GLU A 42 -0.57 -11.32 4.41
CA GLU A 42 0.33 -10.16 4.33
C GLU A 42 1.31 -10.02 5.50
N SER A 43 1.01 -10.58 6.68
CA SER A 43 1.94 -10.65 7.82
C SER A 43 1.42 -11.52 8.97
N PRO A 44 2.29 -12.02 9.88
CA PRO A 44 1.86 -12.73 11.09
C PRO A 44 0.96 -11.93 12.03
N ALA A 45 1.05 -10.59 12.00
CA ALA A 45 0.16 -9.73 12.78
C ALA A 45 -1.23 -9.63 12.14
N ARG A 46 -1.33 -9.73 10.80
CA ARG A 46 -2.59 -9.69 10.07
C ARG A 46 -3.31 -11.03 10.10
N SER A 47 -2.59 -12.14 10.05
CA SER A 47 -3.20 -13.48 10.17
C SER A 47 -3.97 -13.70 11.48
N LYS A 48 -3.63 -12.95 12.54
CA LYS A 48 -4.31 -12.99 13.84
C LYS A 48 -5.59 -12.14 13.91
N LYS A 49 -5.93 -11.39 12.85
CA LYS A 49 -7.16 -10.58 12.82
C LYS A 49 -8.38 -11.47 12.58
N GLN A 50 -9.53 -11.03 13.08
CA GLN A 50 -10.82 -11.67 12.80
C GLN A 50 -11.35 -11.19 11.45
N ARG A 51 -12.07 -12.06 10.72
CA ARG A 51 -12.72 -11.67 9.45
C ARG A 51 -13.75 -10.55 9.65
N LEU A 52 -14.52 -10.61 10.73
CA LEU A 52 -15.48 -9.60 11.15
C LEU A 52 -15.34 -9.40 12.65
N ALA A 53 -15.22 -8.15 13.10
CA ALA A 53 -15.08 -7.81 14.52
C ALA A 53 -15.79 -6.50 14.85
N ILE A 54 -16.30 -6.39 16.08
CA ILE A 54 -16.77 -5.10 16.60
C ILE A 54 -15.56 -4.21 16.89
N ASP A 55 -15.55 -3.00 16.33
CA ASP A 55 -14.59 -1.97 16.74
C ASP A 55 -15.09 -1.32 18.05
N MET A 56 -14.67 -1.91 19.16
CA MET A 56 -15.01 -1.44 20.51
C MET A 56 -14.50 -0.02 20.80
N ARG A 57 -13.48 0.47 20.08
CA ARG A 57 -12.91 1.81 20.28
C ARG A 57 -13.79 2.88 19.63
N THR A 58 -14.42 2.56 18.51
CA THR A 58 -15.20 3.54 17.73
C THR A 58 -16.70 3.43 18.00
N SER A 59 -17.17 2.25 18.38
CA SER A 59 -18.58 2.01 18.77
C SER A 59 -18.98 2.80 20.02
N ALA A 60 -20.25 3.15 20.10
CA ALA A 60 -20.91 3.86 21.20
C ALA A 60 -22.42 3.55 21.18
N ASN A 61 -23.20 4.04 22.15
CA ASN A 61 -24.65 3.79 22.15
C ASN A 61 -25.33 4.23 20.85
N SER A 62 -24.90 5.33 20.24
CA SER A 62 -25.45 5.84 18.98
C SER A 62 -24.88 5.17 17.71
N ARG A 63 -23.82 4.36 17.80
CA ARG A 63 -23.31 3.59 16.65
C ARG A 63 -22.61 2.29 17.03
N MET A 64 -22.89 1.24 16.29
CA MET A 64 -22.08 0.03 16.26
C MET A 64 -21.19 0.05 15.01
N VAL A 65 -19.87 0.01 15.21
CA VAL A 65 -18.91 -0.09 14.11
C VAL A 65 -18.39 -1.51 14.02
N LEU A 66 -18.57 -2.14 12.87
CA LEU A 66 -18.02 -3.43 12.52
C LEU A 66 -16.83 -3.25 11.58
N THR A 67 -15.68 -3.84 11.87
CA THR A 67 -14.56 -3.96 10.93
C THR A 67 -14.65 -5.29 10.20
N TRP A 68 -14.76 -5.24 8.88
CA TRP A 68 -14.82 -6.42 8.02
C TRP A 68 -13.62 -6.50 7.09
N HIS A 69 -13.02 -7.68 6.99
CA HIS A 69 -11.93 -8.00 6.08
C HIS A 69 -12.45 -8.94 4.97
N PRO A 70 -13.06 -8.41 3.90
CA PRO A 70 -13.74 -9.22 2.88
C PRO A 70 -12.80 -10.15 2.12
N ILE A 71 -11.53 -9.75 1.97
CA ILE A 71 -10.52 -10.50 1.23
C ILE A 71 -9.53 -11.22 2.15
N PHE A 72 -9.94 -11.55 3.38
CA PHE A 72 -9.01 -12.02 4.42
C PHE A 72 -8.19 -13.25 4.00
N GLU A 73 -8.77 -14.16 3.23
CA GLU A 73 -8.12 -15.42 2.81
C GLU A 73 -7.69 -15.42 1.35
N VAL A 74 -7.95 -14.33 0.64
CA VAL A 74 -7.60 -14.19 -0.77
C VAL A 74 -6.08 -14.07 -0.88
N THR A 75 -5.49 -14.86 -1.77
CA THR A 75 -4.07 -14.82 -2.10
C THR A 75 -3.73 -13.63 -2.99
N ASP A 76 -2.44 -13.26 -3.11
CA ASP A 76 -2.06 -12.20 -4.05
C ASP A 76 -2.41 -12.58 -5.49
N ARG A 77 -2.22 -13.85 -5.85
CA ARG A 77 -2.56 -14.35 -7.18
C ARG A 77 -4.05 -14.19 -7.48
N GLU A 78 -4.92 -14.51 -6.54
CA GLU A 78 -6.37 -14.35 -6.71
C GLU A 78 -6.77 -12.87 -6.80
N VAL A 79 -6.17 -11.98 -6.02
CA VAL A 79 -6.39 -10.52 -6.17
C VAL A 79 -6.05 -10.07 -7.58
N TRP A 80 -4.89 -10.47 -8.10
CA TRP A 80 -4.50 -10.13 -9.48
C TRP A 80 -5.40 -10.79 -10.52
N GLN A 81 -5.89 -12.01 -10.27
CA GLN A 81 -6.84 -12.67 -11.14
C GLN A 81 -8.16 -11.90 -11.23
N GLU A 82 -8.71 -11.42 -10.12
CA GLU A 82 -9.91 -10.58 -10.10
C GLU A 82 -9.69 -9.28 -10.89
N ILE A 83 -8.55 -8.62 -10.68
CA ILE A 83 -8.15 -7.42 -11.44
C ILE A 83 -8.10 -7.70 -12.94
N ALA A 84 -7.43 -8.78 -13.35
CA ALA A 84 -7.25 -9.14 -14.75
C ALA A 84 -8.58 -9.53 -15.42
N THR A 85 -9.36 -10.40 -14.77
CA THR A 85 -10.65 -10.91 -15.28
C THR A 85 -11.65 -9.79 -15.53
N HIS A 86 -11.73 -8.85 -14.59
CA HIS A 86 -12.71 -7.77 -14.63
C HIS A 86 -12.17 -6.46 -15.23
N GLY A 87 -10.91 -6.44 -15.68
CA GLY A 87 -10.29 -5.23 -16.23
C GLY A 87 -10.22 -4.08 -15.21
N LEU A 88 -10.06 -4.39 -13.92
CA LEU A 88 -10.06 -3.38 -12.87
C LEU A 88 -8.81 -2.50 -12.96
N GLU A 89 -8.96 -1.23 -12.63
CA GLU A 89 -7.82 -0.33 -12.49
C GLU A 89 -7.02 -0.67 -11.23
N TYR A 90 -5.70 -0.58 -11.34
CA TYR A 90 -4.78 -0.64 -10.21
C TYR A 90 -3.74 0.46 -10.33
N HIS A 91 -3.09 0.77 -9.20
CA HIS A 91 -2.14 1.87 -9.17
C HIS A 91 -0.87 1.54 -10.01
N PRO A 92 -0.41 2.42 -10.92
CA PRO A 92 0.70 2.14 -11.85
C PRO A 92 2.03 1.75 -11.18
N VAL A 93 2.25 2.14 -9.92
CA VAL A 93 3.44 1.74 -9.14
C VAL A 93 3.64 0.21 -9.09
N TYR A 94 2.56 -0.56 -9.18
CA TYR A 94 2.65 -2.02 -9.15
C TYR A 94 3.29 -2.56 -10.44
N ASP A 95 3.17 -1.87 -11.57
CA ASP A 95 3.88 -2.24 -12.80
C ASP A 95 5.38 -1.99 -12.69
N ALA A 96 5.76 -0.95 -11.93
CA ALA A 96 7.12 -0.81 -11.45
C ALA A 96 7.43 -1.80 -10.31
N LEU A 97 6.84 -3.02 -10.30
CA LEU A 97 6.90 -4.16 -9.34
C LEU A 97 7.11 -3.79 -7.86
N ILE A 98 6.61 -2.64 -7.42
CA ILE A 98 6.62 -2.27 -6.01
C ILE A 98 5.48 -3.04 -5.34
N PRO A 99 5.77 -3.94 -4.37
CA PRO A 99 4.76 -4.88 -3.88
C PRO A 99 3.68 -4.23 -3.01
N ARG A 100 3.89 -2.99 -2.55
CA ARG A 100 2.88 -2.22 -1.81
C ARG A 100 3.03 -0.72 -2.03
N LEU A 101 1.91 -0.07 -2.37
CA LEU A 101 1.82 1.38 -2.35
C LEU A 101 1.77 1.88 -0.90
N SER A 102 2.81 2.61 -0.49
CA SER A 102 2.99 3.15 0.86
C SER A 102 3.95 4.35 0.81
N CYS A 103 4.51 4.78 1.95
CA CYS A 103 5.61 5.75 1.92
C CYS A 103 6.75 5.22 1.02
N VAL A 104 7.32 6.09 0.18
CA VAL A 104 8.45 5.76 -0.72
C VAL A 104 9.58 5.06 0.05
N PHE A 105 10.03 5.65 1.15
CA PHE A 105 10.98 5.05 2.08
C PHE A 105 10.25 4.53 3.33
N CYS A 106 9.49 3.44 3.16
CA CYS A 106 8.77 2.82 4.26
C CYS A 106 9.72 2.07 5.20
N VAL A 107 9.66 2.37 6.50
CA VAL A 107 10.44 1.66 7.53
C VAL A 107 10.07 0.17 7.65
N LEU A 108 9.00 -0.28 6.99
CA LEU A 108 8.61 -1.69 6.95
C LEU A 108 9.02 -2.39 5.64
N ALA A 109 9.53 -1.67 4.65
CA ALA A 109 9.93 -2.26 3.37
C ALA A 109 11.30 -2.96 3.50
N PRO A 110 11.51 -4.09 2.81
CA PRO A 110 12.83 -4.70 2.72
C PRO A 110 13.78 -3.84 1.88
N PHE A 111 15.09 -4.13 1.96
CA PHE A 111 16.13 -3.29 1.37
C PHE A 111 16.02 -3.16 -0.16
N ASP A 112 15.78 -4.28 -0.84
CA ASP A 112 15.59 -4.36 -2.29
C ASP A 112 14.40 -3.50 -2.78
N VAL A 113 13.28 -3.50 -2.03
CA VAL A 113 12.14 -2.64 -2.35
C VAL A 113 12.48 -1.17 -2.16
N LEU A 114 13.29 -0.81 -1.17
CA LEU A 114 13.74 0.58 -0.96
C LEU A 114 14.68 1.03 -2.08
N VAL A 115 15.58 0.16 -2.53
CA VAL A 115 16.47 0.42 -3.68
C VAL A 115 15.63 0.63 -4.94
N ARG A 116 14.67 -0.25 -5.18
CA ARG A 116 13.78 -0.14 -6.34
C ARG A 116 12.90 1.11 -6.29
N ALA A 117 12.41 1.49 -5.11
CA ALA A 117 11.68 2.75 -4.92
C ALA A 117 12.55 3.99 -5.18
N ALA A 118 13.85 3.93 -4.85
CA ALA A 118 14.78 5.01 -5.17
C ALA A 118 14.98 5.17 -6.69
N ARG A 119 15.21 4.07 -7.41
CA ARG A 119 15.31 4.08 -8.88
C ARG A 119 14.03 4.57 -9.54
N LEU A 120 12.87 4.12 -9.04
CA LEU A 120 11.57 4.60 -9.52
C LEU A 120 11.41 6.12 -9.33
N CYS A 121 11.88 6.67 -8.21
CA CYS A 121 11.86 8.12 -8.02
C CYS A 121 12.69 8.84 -9.08
N TRP A 122 13.89 8.35 -9.41
CA TRP A 122 14.73 8.97 -10.44
C TRP A 122 14.12 8.88 -11.83
N ALA A 123 13.57 7.71 -12.21
CA ALA A 123 12.85 7.55 -13.46
C ALA A 123 11.65 8.51 -13.58
N LEU A 124 11.04 8.90 -12.46
CA LEU A 124 9.97 9.89 -12.36
C LEU A 124 10.47 11.34 -12.16
N GLY A 125 11.79 11.59 -12.18
CA GLY A 125 12.38 12.92 -11.95
C GLY A 125 12.23 13.47 -10.53
N LEU A 126 11.98 12.59 -9.54
CA LEU A 126 11.75 12.97 -8.15
C LEU A 126 13.07 13.01 -7.35
N PRO A 127 13.37 14.12 -6.63
CA PRO A 127 14.61 14.27 -5.87
C PRO A 127 14.60 13.56 -4.51
N LEU A 128 13.55 12.77 -4.23
CA LEU A 128 13.32 12.15 -2.92
C LEU A 128 14.50 11.33 -2.41
N PRO A 129 15.17 10.47 -3.21
CA PRO A 129 16.29 9.67 -2.72
C PRO A 129 17.43 10.50 -2.15
N ALA A 130 17.85 11.56 -2.87
CA ALA A 130 18.89 12.46 -2.40
C ALA A 130 18.47 13.21 -1.13
N ARG A 131 17.23 13.75 -1.11
CA ARG A 131 16.70 14.45 0.07
C ARG A 131 16.70 13.60 1.33
N TYR A 132 16.34 12.31 1.20
CA TYR A 132 16.27 11.39 2.33
C TYR A 132 17.65 10.93 2.81
N ARG A 133 18.60 10.70 1.88
CA ARG A 133 20.02 10.48 2.21
C ARG A 133 20.61 11.67 2.98
N ASP A 134 20.40 12.88 2.48
CA ASP A 134 20.97 14.10 3.07
C ASP A 134 20.33 14.41 4.43
N LEU A 135 19.03 14.13 4.58
CA LEU A 135 18.33 14.25 5.85
C LEU A 135 18.91 13.29 6.90
N GLU A 136 19.11 12.01 6.54
CA GLU A 136 19.71 11.00 7.43
C GLU A 136 21.09 11.44 7.93
N ALA A 137 21.93 11.96 7.04
CA ALA A 137 23.24 12.52 7.40
C ALA A 137 23.11 13.74 8.32
N LYS A 138 22.21 14.66 8.01
CA LYS A 138 21.98 15.89 8.79
C LYS A 138 21.52 15.60 10.21
N ILE A 139 20.63 14.63 10.41
CA ILE A 139 20.08 14.31 11.74
C ILE A 139 20.98 13.37 12.54
N GLY A 140 21.98 12.75 11.91
CA GLY A 140 22.89 11.79 12.57
C GLY A 140 22.20 10.53 13.08
N HIS A 141 21.02 10.19 12.54
CA HIS A 141 20.22 9.05 12.96
C HIS A 141 19.89 8.18 11.76
N ARG A 142 20.25 6.89 11.82
CA ARG A 142 20.01 5.95 10.72
C ARG A 142 18.51 5.72 10.51
N PHE A 143 18.13 5.51 9.26
CA PHE A 143 16.78 5.14 8.86
C PHE A 143 16.35 3.80 9.47
N LYS A 144 17.24 2.80 9.41
CA LYS A 144 17.09 1.51 10.07
C LYS A 144 18.38 1.08 10.75
N GLN A 145 18.25 0.20 11.74
CA GLN A 145 19.41 -0.41 12.38
C GLN A 145 20.22 -1.27 11.41
N SER A 146 19.55 -2.01 10.52
CA SER A 146 20.22 -2.89 9.56
C SER A 146 20.81 -2.17 8.34
N HIS A 147 20.20 -1.06 7.88
CA HIS A 147 20.70 -0.31 6.74
C HIS A 147 20.33 1.18 6.78
N SER A 148 21.16 2.00 6.15
CA SER A 148 20.93 3.45 6.01
C SER A 148 20.33 3.77 4.65
N LEU A 149 19.72 4.95 4.53
CA LEU A 149 19.29 5.50 3.24
C LEU A 149 20.48 5.82 2.35
N ALA A 150 21.64 6.16 2.92
CA ALA A 150 22.88 6.26 2.16
C ALA A 150 23.26 4.93 1.47
N GLN A 151 23.08 3.78 2.15
CA GLN A 151 23.33 2.46 1.55
C GLN A 151 22.30 2.13 0.46
N VAL A 152 21.02 2.42 0.69
CA VAL A 152 19.96 2.27 -0.32
C VAL A 152 20.26 3.11 -1.56
N TYR A 153 20.66 4.37 -1.36
CA TYR A 153 20.99 5.31 -2.43
C TYR A 153 22.19 4.82 -3.25
N ALA A 154 23.27 4.41 -2.59
CA ALA A 154 24.47 3.91 -3.26
C ALA A 154 24.20 2.63 -4.07
N GLU A 155 23.38 1.72 -3.54
CA GLU A 155 23.00 0.51 -4.26
C GLU A 155 22.09 0.81 -5.45
N ALA A 156 21.16 1.77 -5.30
CA ALA A 156 20.36 2.25 -6.41
C ALA A 156 21.23 2.85 -7.52
N GLU A 157 22.24 3.67 -7.19
CA GLU A 157 23.18 4.22 -8.18
C GLU A 157 24.02 3.13 -8.87
N ARG A 158 24.42 2.10 -8.12
CA ARG A 158 25.15 0.96 -8.68
C ARG A 158 24.30 0.26 -9.74
N LEU A 159 23.06 -0.11 -9.41
CA LEU A 159 22.13 -0.76 -10.33
C LEU A 159 21.74 0.14 -11.51
N GLU A 160 21.57 1.45 -11.29
CA GLU A 160 21.26 2.40 -12.37
C GLU A 160 22.41 2.47 -13.39
N ARG A 161 23.68 2.39 -12.95
CA ARG A 161 24.83 2.35 -13.86
C ARG A 161 24.97 1.02 -14.60
N GLU A 162 24.62 -0.09 -13.95
CA GLU A 162 24.77 -1.43 -14.51
C GLU A 162 23.62 -1.81 -15.45
N GLU A 163 22.39 -1.48 -15.08
CA GLU A 163 21.17 -1.90 -15.78
C GLU A 163 20.51 -0.75 -16.56
N GLY A 164 20.93 0.49 -16.32
CA GLY A 164 20.26 1.68 -16.84
C GLY A 164 19.04 2.11 -16.02
N PRO A 165 18.28 3.11 -16.51
CA PRO A 165 17.08 3.59 -15.85
C PRO A 165 16.01 2.52 -15.66
N LEU A 166 15.29 2.60 -14.54
CA LEU A 166 14.15 1.71 -14.32
C LEU A 166 13.07 1.94 -15.37
N VAL A 167 12.71 0.89 -16.11
CA VAL A 167 11.62 0.88 -17.09
C VAL A 167 10.53 -0.08 -16.61
N TRP A 168 9.26 0.29 -16.87
CA TRP A 168 8.10 -0.56 -16.63
C TRP A 168 7.01 -0.23 -17.66
N ASN A 169 6.13 -1.20 -17.91
CA ASN A 169 4.99 -1.06 -18.80
C ASN A 169 3.69 -1.41 -18.08
N ARG A 170 2.58 -0.82 -18.55
CA ARG A 170 1.25 -1.20 -18.05
C ARG A 170 1.06 -2.71 -18.22
N GLY A 171 0.61 -3.39 -17.17
CA GLY A 171 0.41 -4.84 -17.17
C GLY A 171 1.61 -5.66 -16.67
N ASP A 172 2.76 -5.04 -16.37
CA ASP A 172 3.92 -5.73 -15.80
C ASP A 172 3.58 -6.43 -14.47
N ALA A 173 2.72 -5.81 -13.64
CA ALA A 173 2.25 -6.43 -12.41
C ALA A 173 1.41 -7.69 -12.67
N VAL A 174 0.46 -7.59 -13.61
CA VAL A 174 -0.36 -8.74 -14.03
C VAL A 174 0.54 -9.85 -14.58
N ARG A 175 1.53 -9.48 -15.39
CA ARG A 175 2.50 -10.42 -15.96
C ARG A 175 3.31 -11.15 -14.90
N GLN A 176 3.76 -10.43 -13.87
CA GLN A 176 4.49 -11.01 -12.75
C GLN A 176 3.66 -12.06 -11.99
N HIS A 177 2.37 -11.79 -11.78
CA HIS A 177 1.51 -12.63 -10.92
C HIS A 177 0.78 -13.75 -11.67
N LEU A 178 0.40 -13.52 -12.93
CA LEU A 178 -0.46 -14.41 -13.71
C LEU A 178 0.18 -14.91 -15.01
N GLY A 179 1.26 -14.27 -15.49
CA GLY A 179 1.94 -14.61 -16.74
C GLY A 179 1.56 -13.72 -17.93
N ALA A 180 2.26 -13.90 -19.06
CA ALA A 180 2.15 -13.03 -20.24
C ALA A 180 0.74 -13.01 -20.85
N GLY A 181 0.12 -14.17 -21.09
CA GLY A 181 -1.21 -14.23 -21.70
C GLY A 181 -2.29 -13.50 -20.90
N ALA A 182 -2.25 -13.61 -19.56
CA ALA A 182 -3.18 -12.88 -18.69
C ALA A 182 -2.96 -11.35 -18.73
N ALA A 183 -1.71 -10.91 -18.92
CA ALA A 183 -1.42 -9.49 -19.09
C ALA A 183 -1.94 -8.96 -20.43
N ASP A 184 -1.80 -9.73 -21.50
CA ASP A 184 -2.31 -9.36 -22.83
C ASP A 184 -3.85 -9.27 -22.81
N ASP A 185 -4.52 -10.26 -22.20
CA ASP A 185 -5.97 -10.26 -22.00
C ASP A 185 -6.44 -9.06 -21.17
N TYR A 186 -5.72 -8.73 -20.09
CA TYR A 186 -6.02 -7.56 -19.25
C TYR A 186 -5.92 -6.27 -20.06
N LEU A 187 -4.84 -6.08 -20.83
CA LEU A 187 -4.64 -4.88 -21.63
C LEU A 187 -5.70 -4.73 -22.71
N ALA A 188 -6.11 -5.82 -23.35
CA ALA A 188 -7.21 -5.82 -24.31
C ALA A 188 -8.54 -5.39 -23.66
N ARG A 189 -8.86 -5.90 -22.47
CA ARG A 189 -10.08 -5.53 -21.74
C ARG A 189 -10.10 -4.06 -21.34
N VAL A 190 -9.00 -3.58 -20.80
CA VAL A 190 -8.86 -2.18 -20.39
C VAL A 190 -8.97 -1.23 -21.58
N ALA A 191 -8.41 -1.59 -22.74
CA ALA A 191 -8.52 -0.79 -23.94
C ALA A 191 -9.96 -0.66 -24.45
N LEU A 192 -10.81 -1.67 -24.22
CA LEU A 192 -12.24 -1.62 -24.57
C LEU A 192 -13.08 -0.74 -23.63
N ALA A 193 -12.58 -0.49 -22.42
CA ALA A 193 -13.26 0.30 -21.40
C ALA A 193 -12.88 1.80 -21.40
N ALA A 194 -11.87 2.19 -22.19
CA ALA A 194 -11.34 3.55 -22.33
C ALA A 194 -11.96 4.29 -23.52
#